data_AF-A0A316M0I5-F1
#
_entry.id   AF-A0A316M0I5-F1
#
_cell.length_a   1.000
_cell.length_b   1.000
_cell.length_c   1.000
_cell.angle_alpha   90.00
_cell.angle_beta   90.00
_cell.angle_gamma   90.00
#
_symmetry.space_group_name_H-M   'P 1'
#
loop_
_entity.id
_entity.type
_entity.pdbx_description
1 polymer ?
#
loop_
_entity_poly.entity_id
_entity_poly.type
_entity_poly.pdbx_seq_one_letter_code
_entity_poly.pdbx_strand_id
1 'polypeptide(L)' 'MQSEKGGRHNKPHIHAIYGNEEVVVGIDGEVLEGKLPNKQMKLLLAWMAIHEEELNANWQLLSHGDGCFKIEPLR' A
#
# COMPACT_ATOMS: atom_id res chain seq x y z
N MET A 1 0.36 4.07 4.46
CA MET A 1 -1.04 3.81 4.09
C MET A 1 -1.83 5.08 4.34
N GLN A 2 -2.55 5.59 3.36
CA GLN A 2 -3.34 6.82 3.49
C GLN A 2 -4.78 6.48 3.14
N SER A 3 -5.75 7.01 3.88
CA SER A 3 -7.17 6.96 3.49
C SER A 3 -7.56 8.32 2.96
N GLU A 4 -7.88 8.38 1.67
CA GLU A 4 -8.46 9.57 1.06
C GLU A 4 -9.97 9.56 1.31
N LYS A 5 -10.43 10.15 2.42
CA LYS A 5 -11.88 10.39 2.62
C LYS A 5 -12.40 11.29 1.48
N GLY A 6 -13.10 10.69 0.51
CA GLY A 6 -13.61 11.35 -0.69
C GLY A 6 -12.69 11.32 -1.92
N GLY A 7 -11.60 10.56 -1.86
CA GLY A 7 -10.67 10.37 -2.98
C GLY A 7 -11.22 9.49 -4.10
N ARG A 8 -10.62 9.60 -5.29
CA ARG A 8 -11.09 8.99 -6.54
C ARG A 8 -10.99 7.44 -6.54
N HIS A 9 -10.34 6.87 -5.54
CA HIS A 9 -10.03 5.46 -5.43
C HIS A 9 -10.80 4.81 -4.27
N ASN A 10 -11.99 4.29 -4.56
CA ASN A 10 -12.76 3.41 -3.64
C ASN A 10 -12.08 2.05 -3.39
N LYS A 11 -10.86 1.86 -3.91
CA LYS A 11 -10.11 0.62 -3.82
C LYS A 11 -9.04 0.72 -2.72
N PRO A 12 -8.92 -0.25 -1.80
CA PRO A 12 -7.83 -0.30 -0.84
C PRO A 12 -6.47 -0.29 -1.53
N HIS A 13 -5.61 0.65 -1.19
CA HIS A 13 -4.30 0.82 -1.82
C HIS A 13 -3.23 1.34 -0.86
N ILE A 14 -1.98 1.22 -1.27
CA ILE A 14 -0.81 1.80 -0.60
C ILE A 14 0.02 2.64 -1.56
N HIS A 15 0.71 3.62 -1.00
CA HIS A 15 1.75 4.40 -1.68
C HIS A 15 3.11 3.85 -1.26
N ALA A 16 3.99 3.66 -2.23
CA ALA A 16 5.38 3.28 -2.00
C ALA A 16 6.31 4.22 -2.74
N ILE A 17 7.36 4.68 -2.06
CA ILE A 17 8.32 5.66 -2.57
C ILE A 17 9.72 5.03 -2.54
N TYR A 18 10.47 5.17 -3.64
CA TYR A 18 11.88 4.80 -3.72
C TYR A 18 12.67 5.90 -4.44
N GLY A 19 13.50 6.63 -3.70
CA GLY A 19 14.20 7.79 -4.23
C GLY A 19 13.22 8.85 -4.73
N ASN A 20 13.24 9.13 -6.03
CA ASN A 20 12.34 10.09 -6.69
C ASN A 20 11.16 9.43 -7.41
N GLU A 21 11.01 8.10 -7.29
CA GLU A 21 9.90 7.35 -7.90
C GLU A 21 8.85 7.00 -6.85
N GLU A 22 7.58 7.05 -7.26
CA GLU A 22 6.42 6.70 -6.45
C GLU A 22 5.50 5.78 -7.25
N VAL A 23 4.85 4.86 -6.54
CA VAL A 23 3.80 3.98 -7.08
C VAL A 23 2.63 3.90 -6.11
N VAL A 24 1.43 3.80 -6.68
CA VAL A 24 0.19 3.49 -5.98
C VAL A 24 -0.23 2.08 -6.38
N VAL A 25 -0.34 1.18 -5.41
CA VAL A 25 -0.65 -0.24 -5.64
C VAL A 25 -1.86 -0.62 -4.79
N GLY A 26 -2.86 -1.24 -5.42
CA GLY A 26 -3.98 -1.86 -4.72
C GLY A 26 -3.49 -2.97 -3.79
N ILE A 27 -4.19 -3.25 -2.68
CA ILE A 27 -3.79 -4.33 -1.76
C ILE A 27 -3.74 -5.70 -2.49
N ASP A 28 -4.50 -5.85 -3.57
CA ASP A 28 -4.48 -7.01 -4.48
C ASP A 28 -3.28 -7.06 -5.45
N GLY A 29 -2.36 -6.10 -5.36
CA GLY A 29 -1.14 -6.02 -6.18
C GLY A 29 -1.30 -5.31 -7.51
N GLU A 30 -2.49 -4.79 -7.86
CA GLU A 30 -2.69 -4.02 -9.09
C GLU A 30 -1.99 -2.66 -9.00
N VAL A 31 -1.22 -2.28 -10.02
CA VAL A 31 -0.66 -0.92 -10.12
C VAL A 31 -1.76 0.03 -10.57
N LEU A 32 -2.10 1.00 -9.72
CA LEU A 32 -3.09 2.03 -10.02
C LEU A 32 -2.44 3.25 -10.66
N GLU A 33 -1.31 3.71 -10.12
CA GLU A 33 -0.58 4.89 -10.61
C GLU A 33 0.93 4.76 -10.36
N GLY A 34 1.72 5.50 -11.13
CA GLY A 34 3.18 5.57 -10.94
C GLY A 34 3.91 4.28 -11.31
N LYS A 35 5.16 4.16 -10.85
CA LYS A 35 6.03 3.01 -11.10
C LYS A 35 7.23 3.01 -10.16
N LEU A 36 7.82 1.83 -9.98
CA LEU A 36 9.14 1.64 -9.38
C LEU A 36 10.03 0.84 -10.34
N PRO A 37 11.36 0.83 -10.14
CA PRO A 37 12.22 -0.07 -10.90
C PRO A 37 11.86 -1.53 -10.56
N ASN A 38 12.03 -2.43 -11.52
CA ASN A 38 11.56 -3.81 -11.43
C ASN A 38 12.00 -4.55 -10.15
N LYS A 39 13.20 -4.28 -9.63
CA LYS A 39 13.68 -4.92 -8.39
C LYS A 39 12.87 -4.47 -7.18
N GLN A 40 12.62 -3.17 -7.04
CA GLN A 40 11.86 -2.58 -5.94
C GLN A 40 10.39 -2.96 -6.04
N MET A 41 9.83 -3.03 -7.25
CA MET A 41 8.45 -3.49 -7.44
C MET A 41 8.28 -4.95 -6.96
N LYS A 42 9.24 -5.84 -7.25
CA LYS A 42 9.21 -7.21 -6.75
C LYS A 42 9.30 -7.30 -5.23
N LEU A 43 10.16 -6.47 -4.61
CA LEU A 43 10.29 -6.42 -3.14
C LEU A 43 9.00 -5.89 -2.49
N LEU A 44 8.39 -4.86 -3.08
CA LEU A 44 7.11 -4.32 -2.64
C LEU A 44 6.01 -5.38 -2.69
N LEU A 45 5.84 -6.06 -3.83
CA LEU A 45 4.80 -7.09 -3.98
C LEU A 45 5.04 -8.29 -3.05
N ALA A 46 6.30 -8.69 -2.83
CA ALA A 46 6.62 -9.76 -1.87
C ALA A 46 6.28 -9.35 -0.44
N TRP A 47 6.61 -8.12 -0.05
CA TRP A 47 6.24 -7.56 1.24
C TRP A 47 4.71 -7.49 1.40
N MET A 48 4.00 -7.00 0.39
CA MET A 48 2.52 -6.94 0.42
C MET A 48 1.90 -8.33 0.59
N ALA A 49 2.42 -9.35 -0.10
CA ALA A 49 1.93 -10.72 0.01
C ALA A 49 2.14 -11.33 1.40
N ILE A 50 3.23 -10.99 2.09
CA ILE A 50 3.49 -11.44 3.46
C ILE A 50 2.58 -10.74 4.48
N HIS A 51 2.22 -9.47 4.20
CA HIS A 51 1.54 -8.59 5.14
C HIS A 51 0.10 -8.25 4.72
N GLU A 52 -0.54 -9.10 3.89
CA GLU A 52 -1.87 -8.84 3.33
C GLU A 52 -2.94 -8.61 4.41
N GLU A 53 -2.95 -9.43 5.47
CA GLU A 53 -3.90 -9.30 6.57
C GLU A 53 -3.73 -7.97 7.33
N GLU A 54 -2.48 -7.58 7.58
CA GLU A 54 -2.15 -6.33 8.28
C GLU A 54 -2.49 -5.10 7.44
N LEU A 55 -2.27 -5.16 6.13
CA LEU A 55 -2.67 -4.13 5.18
C LEU A 55 -4.20 -3.97 5.17
N ASN A 56 -4.95 -5.06 5.09
CA ASN A 56 -6.41 -5.01 5.16
C ASN A 56 -6.92 -4.47 6.49
N ALA A 57 -6.32 -4.88 7.61
CA ALA A 57 -6.67 -4.35 8.94
C ALA A 57 -6.44 -2.83 9.03
N ASN A 58 -5.29 -2.35 8.57
CA ASN A 58 -5.00 -0.92 8.50
C ASN A 58 -5.97 -0.17 7.57
N TRP A 59 -6.37 -0.76 6.43
CA TRP A 59 -7.38 -0.15 5.56
C TRP A 59 -8.71 0.02 6.28
N GLN A 60 -9.17 -1.02 6.99
CA GLN A 60 -10.42 -0.97 7.74
C GLN A 60 -10.37 0.10 8.82
N LEU A 61 -9.31 0.14 9.63
CA LEU A 61 -9.15 1.16 10.68
C LEU A 61 -9.19 2.57 10.09
N LEU A 62 -8.39 2.84 9.06
CA LEU A 62 -8.33 4.15 8.43
C LEU A 62 -9.67 4.55 7.77
N SER A 63 -10.41 3.59 7.21
CA SER A 63 -11.74 3.81 6.61
C SER A 63 -12.78 4.23 7.65
N HIS A 64 -12.68 3.71 8.88
CA HIS A 64 -13.51 4.13 10.01
C HIS A 64 -13.06 5.46 10.64
N GLY A 65 -11.91 6.00 10.21
CA GLY A 65 -11.32 7.21 10.77
C GLY A 65 -10.46 6.96 12.01
N ASP A 66 -10.13 5.69 12.29
CA ASP A 66 -9.18 5.31 13.31
C ASP A 66 -7.73 5.46 12.78
N GLY A 67 -6.75 5.23 13.66
CA GLY A 67 -5.34 5.22 13.29
C GLY A 67 -4.92 3.96 12.53
N CYS A 68 -3.65 3.89 12.14
CA CYS A 68 -3.02 2.68 11.62
C CYS A 68 -1.86 2.26 12.51
N PHE A 69 -1.47 0.99 12.42
CA PHE A 69 -0.26 0.48 13.07
C PHE A 69 0.87 0.24 12.07
N LYS A 70 2.09 0.18 12.59
CA LYS A 70 3.29 -0.10 11.79
C LYS A 70 3.32 -1.58 11.41
N ILE A 71 3.58 -1.85 10.13
CA ILE A 71 3.82 -3.19 9.61
C ILE A 71 5.34 -3.40 9.53
N GLU A 72 5.79 -4.58 9.92
CA GLU A 72 7.22 -4.91 9.92
C GLU A 72 7.80 -4.93 8.49
N PRO A 73 9.06 -4.53 8.28
CA PRO A 73 9.69 -4.55 6.97
C PRO A 73 10.04 -5.98 6.53
N LEU A 74 10.24 -6.15 5.22
CA LEU A 74 10.74 -7.41 4.65
C LEU A 74 12.15 -7.71 5.20
N ARG A 75 12.38 -8.95 5.65
CA ARG A 75 13.67 -9.43 6.20
C ARG A 75 14.58 -10.01 5.12
#